data_AF-A0A4Y8PYZ1-F1
#
_entry.id   AF-A0A4Y8PYZ1-F1
#
_cell.length_a   1.000
_cell.length_b   1.000
_cell.length_c   1.000
_cell.angle_alpha   90.00
_cell.angle_beta   90.00
_cell.angle_gamma   90.00
#
_symmetry.space_group_name_H-M   'P 1'
#
loop_
_entity.id
_entity.type
_entity.pdbx_description
1 polymer ?
#
loop_
_entity_poly.entity_id
_entity_poly.type
_entity_poly.pdbx_seq_one_letter_code
_entity_poly.pdbx_strand_id
1 'polypeptide(L)'
;MKTKKQMGWLGTMTAVAVLAGALTLTGAASAQDMMPKYDYSKVDVMMQNGMELVPLRQVAESLGFKVSWNGQNRSVTLGMGMGMGDGMMGDGMKDGGMMGDEGMGDGMKDGGMMGDDSMKDGMMNGKGRLLMIMIGSNMATIDGKSVELDYAPMIMHDKTYVSKAFVDMYLLGGM
;
A
#
# COMPACT_ATOMS: atom_id res chain seq x y z
N MET A 1 -65.54 -24.71 10.35
CA MET A 1 -65.18 -23.44 11.03
C MET A 1 -64.70 -23.75 12.44
N LYS A 2 -63.53 -23.19 12.82
CA LYS A 2 -63.02 -22.93 14.18
C LYS A 2 -62.62 -24.11 15.11
N THR A 3 -61.32 -24.42 15.06
CA THR A 3 -60.32 -24.50 16.16
C THR A 3 -60.78 -24.90 17.55
N LYS A 4 -60.13 -25.90 18.18
CA LYS A 4 -59.57 -25.99 19.58
C LYS A 4 -58.79 -27.32 19.65
N LYS A 5 -57.67 -27.54 20.34
CA LYS A 5 -56.72 -26.73 21.12
C LYS A 5 -55.62 -27.74 21.52
N GLN A 6 -54.36 -27.39 21.30
CA GLN A 6 -53.19 -28.18 21.68
C GLN A 6 -53.13 -28.36 23.21
N MET A 7 -52.66 -29.53 23.65
CA MET A 7 -52.64 -29.98 25.04
C MET A 7 -51.20 -30.27 25.50
N GLY A 8 -50.77 -29.62 26.60
CA GLY A 8 -49.69 -29.99 27.54
C GLY A 8 -48.26 -30.09 26.98
N TRP A 9 -47.18 -29.59 27.60
CA TRP A 9 -46.84 -29.56 29.03
C TRP A 9 -45.79 -28.47 29.31
N LEU A 10 -45.88 -27.91 30.53
CA LEU A 10 -45.07 -26.90 31.23
C LEU A 10 -43.61 -26.68 30.83
N GLY A 11 -43.27 -25.39 30.74
CA GLY A 11 -41.90 -24.87 30.86
C GLY A 11 -41.89 -23.34 30.97
N THR A 12 -42.66 -22.77 31.90
CA THR A 12 -42.56 -21.35 32.25
C THR A 12 -41.20 -21.09 32.92
N MET A 13 -40.26 -20.52 32.19
CA MET A 13 -39.13 -19.80 32.78
C MET A 13 -39.08 -18.39 32.21
N THR A 14 -39.95 -17.55 32.74
CA THR A 14 -39.66 -16.12 32.83
C THR A 14 -38.65 -15.95 33.96
N ALA A 15 -37.37 -16.01 33.63
CA ALA A 15 -36.34 -15.33 34.39
C ALA A 15 -35.80 -14.22 33.49
N VAL A 16 -36.41 -13.04 33.61
CA VAL A 16 -35.83 -11.78 33.13
C VAL A 16 -34.53 -11.59 33.90
N ALA A 17 -33.41 -12.02 33.32
CA ALA A 17 -32.09 -11.59 33.74
C ALA A 17 -31.73 -10.37 32.90
N VAL A 18 -32.19 -9.19 33.35
CA VAL A 18 -31.50 -7.95 33.01
C VAL A 18 -30.16 -8.03 33.73
N LEU A 19 -29.19 -8.67 33.09
CA LEU A 19 -27.78 -8.45 33.39
C LEU A 19 -27.33 -7.32 32.49
N ALA A 20 -27.57 -6.11 32.99
CA ALA A 20 -26.75 -4.94 32.70
C ALA A 20 -25.33 -5.19 33.20
N GLY A 21 -24.64 -6.14 32.58
CA GLY A 21 -23.19 -6.16 32.53
C GLY A 21 -22.84 -5.42 31.26
N ALA A 22 -22.61 -4.11 31.38
CA ALA A 22 -21.80 -3.43 30.41
C ALA A 22 -20.53 -4.27 30.25
N LEU A 23 -20.39 -4.96 29.11
CA LEU A 23 -19.07 -5.24 28.59
C LEU A 23 -18.49 -3.84 28.39
N THR A 24 -17.84 -3.33 29.43
CA THR A 24 -16.76 -2.40 29.23
C THR A 24 -15.81 -3.18 28.34
N LEU A 25 -15.92 -2.94 27.03
CA LEU A 25 -14.75 -3.00 26.18
C LEU A 25 -13.80 -1.99 26.82
N THR A 26 -13.10 -2.44 27.88
CA THR A 26 -11.84 -1.87 28.32
C THR A 26 -11.07 -1.76 27.03
N GLY A 27 -10.86 -0.52 26.60
CA GLY A 27 -10.33 -0.24 25.28
C GLY A 27 -9.16 -1.16 25.03
N ALA A 28 -9.31 -2.07 24.07
CA ALA A 28 -8.24 -2.13 23.09
C ALA A 28 -8.12 -0.67 22.66
N ALA A 29 -7.01 -0.02 22.99
CA ALA A 29 -6.57 1.07 22.13
C ALA A 29 -6.51 0.42 20.75
N SER A 30 -7.62 0.50 20.03
CA SER A 30 -7.81 -0.16 18.77
C SER A 30 -6.64 0.30 17.93
N ALA A 31 -6.01 -0.59 17.17
CA ALA A 31 -4.93 -0.23 16.24
C ALA A 31 -5.30 0.94 15.28
N GLN A 32 -6.56 1.36 15.31
CA GLN A 32 -7.17 2.56 14.73
C GLN A 32 -6.56 3.90 15.22
N ASP A 33 -5.96 3.97 16.42
CA ASP A 33 -5.41 5.23 16.97
C ASP A 33 -3.92 5.47 16.64
N MET A 34 -3.24 4.52 15.99
CA MET A 34 -1.82 4.62 15.64
C MET A 34 -1.55 4.73 14.14
N MET A 35 -2.58 4.87 13.29
CA MET A 35 -2.35 5.13 11.88
C MET A 35 -1.97 6.60 11.66
N PRO A 36 -0.93 6.90 10.87
CA PRO A 36 -0.67 8.27 10.44
C PRO A 36 -1.90 8.80 9.72
N LYS A 37 -2.50 9.87 10.25
CA LYS A 37 -3.68 10.50 9.65
C LYS A 37 -3.24 11.50 8.57
N TYR A 38 -3.76 11.33 7.36
CA TYR A 38 -3.60 12.31 6.29
C TYR A 38 -4.62 13.44 6.47
N ASP A 39 -4.19 14.70 6.35
CA ASP A 39 -5.08 15.86 6.40
C ASP A 39 -5.80 16.04 5.06
N TYR A 40 -6.99 15.46 4.96
CA TYR A 40 -7.83 15.53 3.77
C TYR A 40 -8.45 16.90 3.52
N SER A 41 -8.35 17.86 4.45
CA SER A 41 -8.92 19.21 4.30
C SER A 41 -8.27 20.02 3.17
N LYS A 42 -7.09 19.58 2.71
CA LYS A 42 -6.29 20.23 1.67
C LYS A 42 -6.45 19.60 0.29
N VAL A 43 -7.30 18.58 0.15
CA VAL A 43 -7.56 17.90 -1.12
C VAL A 43 -9.05 17.97 -1.45
N ASP A 44 -9.35 17.87 -2.74
CA ASP A 44 -10.71 17.91 -3.25
C ASP A 44 -11.41 16.56 -3.00
N VAL A 45 -12.02 16.41 -1.82
CA VAL A 45 -12.77 15.19 -1.45
C VAL A 45 -14.15 15.24 -2.10
N MET A 46 -14.51 14.17 -2.80
CA MET A 46 -15.81 14.01 -3.43
C MET A 46 -16.58 12.84 -2.80
N MET A 47 -17.89 13.01 -2.61
CA MET A 47 -18.76 11.91 -2.16
C MET A 47 -19.42 11.26 -3.37
N GLN A 48 -19.20 9.96 -3.55
CA GLN A 48 -19.87 9.20 -4.59
C GLN A 48 -20.34 7.84 -4.08
N ASN A 49 -21.62 7.51 -4.29
CA ASN A 49 -22.24 6.27 -3.83
C ASN A 49 -22.02 5.99 -2.32
N GLY A 50 -21.99 7.03 -1.50
CA GLY A 50 -21.74 6.92 -0.06
C GLY A 50 -20.26 6.69 0.32
N MET A 51 -19.34 6.75 -0.64
CA MET A 51 -17.90 6.65 -0.40
C MET A 51 -17.20 7.99 -0.61
N GLU A 52 -16.25 8.29 0.27
CA GLU A 52 -15.33 9.42 0.14
C GLU A 52 -14.23 9.06 -0.87
N LEU A 53 -14.17 9.81 -1.95
CA LEU A 53 -13.19 9.69 -3.02
C LEU A 53 -12.23 10.87 -2.98
N VAL A 54 -10.94 10.60 -3.23
CA VAL A 54 -9.87 11.59 -3.18
C VAL A 54 -8.97 11.49 -4.41
N PRO A 55 -8.39 12.61 -4.87
CA PRO A 55 -7.49 12.62 -6.02
C PRO A 55 -6.20 11.88 -5.67
N LEU A 56 -6.03 10.69 -6.25
CA LEU A 56 -4.94 9.77 -5.94
C LEU A 56 -3.57 10.43 -6.03
N ARG A 57 -3.31 11.13 -7.15
CA ARG A 57 -2.00 11.72 -7.42
C ARG A 57 -1.59 12.73 -6.36
N GLN A 58 -2.49 13.67 -6.06
CA GLN A 58 -2.21 14.74 -5.10
C GLN A 58 -1.94 14.19 -3.70
N VAL A 59 -2.71 13.20 -3.27
CA VAL A 59 -2.52 12.53 -1.98
C VAL A 59 -1.22 11.72 -1.96
N ALA A 60 -0.97 10.93 -2.99
CA ALA A 60 0.22 10.09 -3.09
C ALA A 60 1.53 10.90 -3.15
N GLU A 61 1.57 11.97 -3.95
CA GLU A 61 2.74 12.85 -4.06
C GLU A 61 3.01 13.60 -2.74
N SER A 62 1.96 14.03 -2.05
CA SER A 62 2.05 14.62 -0.70
C SER A 62 2.65 13.64 0.32
N LEU A 63 2.41 12.34 0.12
CA LEU A 63 2.98 11.24 0.91
C LEU A 63 4.37 10.80 0.45
N GLY A 64 4.93 11.39 -0.61
CA GLY A 64 6.27 11.08 -1.11
C GLY A 64 6.35 9.96 -2.15
N PHE A 65 5.22 9.48 -2.67
CA PHE A 65 5.19 8.54 -3.80
C PHE A 65 5.40 9.28 -5.12
N LYS A 66 6.20 8.69 -6.02
CA LYS A 66 6.19 9.03 -7.44
C LYS A 66 5.02 8.32 -8.13
N VAL A 67 4.24 9.06 -8.90
CA VAL A 67 3.05 8.55 -9.61
C VAL A 67 3.31 8.55 -11.11
N SER A 68 3.18 7.38 -11.74
CA SER A 68 3.31 7.20 -13.18
C SER A 68 2.02 6.67 -13.78
N TRP A 69 1.63 7.20 -14.93
CA TRP A 69 0.42 6.77 -15.65
C TRP A 69 0.78 5.98 -16.91
N ASN A 70 0.15 4.82 -17.08
CA ASN A 70 0.22 4.04 -18.31
C ASN A 70 -1.13 4.10 -19.03
N GLY A 71 -1.18 4.87 -20.12
CA GLY A 71 -2.38 5.05 -20.93
C GLY A 71 -2.81 3.81 -21.71
N GLN A 72 -1.88 2.94 -22.11
CA GLN A 72 -2.19 1.72 -22.85
C GLN A 72 -2.91 0.70 -21.97
N ASN A 73 -2.44 0.53 -20.73
CA ASN A 73 -2.99 -0.42 -19.77
C ASN A 73 -4.04 0.20 -18.85
N ARG A 74 -4.30 1.51 -18.97
CA ARG A 74 -5.15 2.30 -18.07
C ARG A 74 -4.80 2.06 -16.60
N SER A 75 -3.50 2.04 -16.29
CA SER A 75 -2.99 1.74 -14.96
C SER A 75 -2.15 2.87 -14.38
N VAL A 76 -2.24 3.05 -13.07
CA VAL A 76 -1.40 3.99 -12.30
C VAL A 76 -0.42 3.18 -11.48
N THR A 77 0.86 3.54 -11.57
CA THR A 77 1.93 2.96 -10.76
C THR A 77 2.42 4.00 -9.76
N LEU A 78 2.49 3.63 -8.48
CA LEU A 78 2.99 4.44 -7.39
C LEU A 78 4.24 3.78 -6.81
N GLY A 79 5.33 4.54 -6.71
CA GLY A 79 6.62 4.05 -6.19
C GLY A 79 7.19 4.99 -5.13
N MET A 80 7.64 4.46 -3.99
CA MET A 80 8.32 5.22 -2.93
C MET A 80 9.58 4.47 -2.48
N GLY A 81 10.69 5.16 -2.20
CA GLY A 81 11.89 4.57 -1.58
C GLY A 81 12.69 3.55 -2.40
N MET A 82 12.19 3.10 -3.55
CA MET A 82 12.98 2.38 -4.55
C MET A 82 13.81 3.42 -5.30
N GLY A 83 15.13 3.22 -5.43
CA GLY A 83 16.08 4.14 -6.09
C GLY A 83 15.80 4.39 -7.59
N MET A 84 14.64 4.99 -7.90
CA MET A 84 14.34 5.71 -9.13
C MET A 84 14.61 7.21 -8.91
N GLY A 85 15.63 7.53 -8.11
CA GLY A 85 16.19 8.87 -8.00
C GLY A 85 17.45 8.92 -8.84
N ASP A 86 17.39 9.53 -10.02
CA ASP A 86 18.35 10.51 -10.53
C ASP A 86 19.85 10.28 -10.21
N GLY A 87 20.34 9.03 -10.24
CA GLY A 87 21.68 8.67 -9.77
C GLY A 87 22.48 7.73 -10.70
N MET A 88 21.96 7.40 -11.88
CA MET A 88 22.70 6.61 -12.90
C MET A 88 23.39 7.47 -13.97
N MET A 89 23.50 8.78 -13.75
CA MET A 89 24.42 9.64 -14.50
C MET A 89 25.47 10.22 -13.54
N GLY A 90 26.25 9.33 -12.91
CA GLY A 90 27.55 9.73 -12.41
C GLY A 90 28.46 9.92 -13.61
N ASP A 91 28.71 11.18 -13.98
CA ASP A 91 29.82 11.61 -14.82
C ASP A 91 31.09 10.80 -14.52
N GLY A 92 31.41 9.85 -15.40
CA GLY A 92 32.53 8.93 -15.20
C GLY A 92 33.18 8.46 -16.49
N MET A 93 33.02 9.20 -17.59
CA MET A 93 33.73 8.95 -18.85
C MET A 93 34.24 10.26 -19.47
N LYS A 94 34.96 11.03 -18.66
CA LYS A 94 36.08 11.88 -19.06
C LYS A 94 37.19 11.39 -18.12
N ASP A 95 38.18 10.64 -18.59
CA ASP A 95 39.17 11.09 -19.54
C ASP A 95 39.81 9.92 -20.29
N GLY A 96 40.16 10.18 -21.55
CA GLY A 96 41.07 9.33 -22.31
C GLY A 96 42.43 9.30 -21.62
N GLY A 97 42.85 8.09 -21.23
CA GLY A 97 44.19 7.78 -20.75
C GLY A 97 44.58 6.42 -21.30
N MET A 98 45.53 6.45 -22.24
CA MET A 98 46.26 5.29 -22.75
C MET A 98 46.70 4.34 -21.64
N MET A 99 46.48 3.03 -21.80
CA MET A 99 47.49 2.02 -21.45
C MET A 99 47.51 0.95 -22.54
N GLY A 100 48.68 0.85 -23.17
CA GLY A 100 48.96 -0.07 -24.26
C GLY A 100 49.16 -1.50 -23.78
N ASP A 101 49.19 -2.35 -24.79
CA ASP A 101 49.66 -3.73 -24.81
C ASP A 101 50.96 -3.91 -24.00
N GLU A 102 50.90 -4.63 -22.87
CA GLU A 102 52.07 -5.25 -22.23
C GLU A 102 51.65 -6.19 -21.08
N GLY A 103 51.85 -7.49 -21.29
CA GLY A 103 52.11 -8.46 -20.22
C GLY A 103 50.91 -9.15 -19.57
N MET A 104 50.49 -10.28 -20.14
CA MET A 104 50.00 -11.40 -19.32
C MET A 104 51.15 -11.85 -18.39
N GLY A 105 50.98 -11.65 -17.09
CA GLY A 105 51.93 -12.07 -16.06
C GLY A 105 51.21 -12.77 -14.92
N ASP A 106 51.51 -14.06 -14.76
CA ASP A 106 50.98 -14.98 -13.76
C ASP A 106 51.00 -14.41 -12.34
N GLY A 107 49.83 -14.46 -11.69
CA GLY A 107 49.70 -13.97 -10.33
C GLY A 107 48.33 -14.24 -9.71
N MET A 108 47.78 -15.44 -9.92
CA MET A 108 46.74 -15.96 -9.01
C MET A 108 47.37 -16.06 -7.61
N LYS A 109 47.19 -15.02 -6.80
CA LYS A 109 47.45 -15.08 -5.36
C LYS A 109 46.18 -14.73 -4.62
N ASP A 110 45.73 -15.78 -3.93
CA ASP A 110 44.86 -15.78 -2.78
C ASP A 110 43.41 -15.35 -3.03
N GLY A 111 42.62 -16.37 -3.35
CA GLY A 111 41.17 -16.38 -3.23
C GLY A 111 40.73 -16.22 -1.77
N GLY A 112 40.97 -15.05 -1.20
CA GLY A 112 40.09 -14.48 -0.20
C GLY A 112 38.83 -14.05 -0.92
N MET A 113 37.86 -14.96 -1.06
CA MET A 113 36.48 -14.59 -1.38
C MET A 113 36.02 -13.57 -0.33
N MET A 114 36.06 -12.28 -0.67
CA MET A 114 35.29 -11.28 0.04
C MET A 114 33.83 -11.72 -0.08
N GLY A 115 33.22 -12.07 1.05
CA GLY A 115 31.88 -12.63 1.10
C GLY A 115 30.87 -11.73 0.39
N ASP A 116 30.01 -12.37 -0.41
CA ASP A 116 28.82 -11.83 -1.10
C ASP A 116 27.78 -11.19 -0.15
N ASP A 117 28.10 -11.06 1.14
CA ASP A 117 27.17 -10.62 2.17
C ASP A 117 27.27 -9.11 2.44
N SER A 118 28.39 -8.43 2.13
CA SER A 118 28.52 -6.98 2.42
C SER A 118 27.95 -6.07 1.34
N MET A 119 27.71 -6.56 0.12
CA MET A 119 27.10 -5.77 -0.95
C MET A 119 25.57 -5.75 -0.90
N LYS A 120 24.93 -6.57 -0.06
CA LYS A 120 23.46 -6.56 0.06
C LYS A 120 22.94 -5.59 1.12
N ASP A 121 23.70 -5.31 2.17
CA ASP A 121 23.23 -4.49 3.30
C ASP A 121 23.13 -2.99 2.99
N GLY A 122 23.92 -2.47 2.04
CA GLY A 122 23.87 -1.07 1.63
C GLY A 122 22.73 -0.70 0.66
N MET A 123 22.13 -1.69 -0.02
CA MET A 123 21.11 -1.48 -1.06
C MET A 123 19.69 -1.86 -0.64
N MET A 124 19.51 -2.46 0.54
CA MET A 124 18.22 -2.99 1.00
C MET A 124 17.64 -2.29 2.24
N ASN A 125 18.21 -1.19 2.72
CA ASN A 125 17.64 -0.47 3.87
C ASN A 125 16.63 0.64 3.50
N GLY A 126 16.05 0.58 2.30
CA GLY A 126 14.82 1.28 1.98
C GLY A 126 13.82 0.26 1.51
N LYS A 127 12.83 -0.10 2.34
CA LYS A 127 11.68 -0.90 1.90
C LYS A 127 10.90 -0.07 0.87
N GLY A 128 11.35 -0.11 -0.38
CA GLY A 128 10.68 0.56 -1.48
C GLY A 128 9.29 -0.03 -1.65
N ARG A 129 8.27 0.83 -1.75
CA ARG A 129 6.87 0.41 -1.90
C ARG A 129 6.44 0.60 -3.33
N LEU A 130 5.80 -0.42 -3.91
CA LEU A 130 5.33 -0.39 -5.30
C LEU A 130 3.86 -0.81 -5.35
N LEU A 131 3.01 0.13 -5.77
CA LEU A 131 1.60 -0.12 -5.96
C LEU A 131 1.27 0.05 -7.44
N MET A 132 0.54 -0.90 -8.02
CA MET A 132 0.01 -0.80 -9.37
C MET A 132 -1.49 -1.00 -9.31
N ILE A 133 -2.24 0.02 -9.72
CA ILE A 133 -3.69 -0.03 -9.74
C ILE A 133 -4.19 0.09 -11.18
N MET A 134 -5.28 -0.61 -11.49
CA MET A 134 -5.93 -0.55 -12.79
C MET A 134 -7.22 0.25 -12.67
N ILE A 135 -7.42 1.22 -13.55
CA ILE A 135 -8.62 2.06 -13.53
C ILE A 135 -9.82 1.26 -14.02
N GLY A 136 -10.90 1.29 -13.26
CA GLY A 136 -12.13 0.53 -13.49
C GLY A 136 -12.06 -0.93 -13.03
N SER A 137 -10.97 -1.34 -12.37
CA SER A 137 -10.83 -2.68 -11.78
C SER A 137 -10.75 -2.61 -10.27
N ASN A 138 -11.38 -3.57 -9.61
CA ASN A 138 -11.21 -3.81 -8.18
C ASN A 138 -9.89 -4.55 -7.89
N MET A 139 -9.12 -4.95 -8.90
CA MET A 139 -7.85 -5.62 -8.69
C MET A 139 -6.70 -4.61 -8.69
N ALA A 140 -5.86 -4.68 -7.66
CA ALA A 140 -4.63 -3.92 -7.54
C ALA A 140 -3.47 -4.83 -7.13
N THR A 141 -2.24 -4.39 -7.39
CA THR A 141 -1.02 -5.05 -6.96
C THR A 141 -0.30 -4.14 -5.97
N ILE A 142 -0.15 -4.55 -4.71
CA ILE A 142 0.59 -3.81 -3.68
C ILE A 142 1.76 -4.68 -3.23
N ASP A 143 2.96 -4.16 -3.39
CA ASP A 143 4.21 -4.81 -3.01
C ASP A 143 4.31 -6.24 -3.59
N GLY A 144 3.89 -6.39 -4.86
CA GLY A 144 3.88 -7.65 -5.60
C GLY A 144 2.70 -8.59 -5.29
N LYS A 145 1.81 -8.25 -4.34
CA LYS A 145 0.64 -9.05 -4.00
C LYS A 145 -0.61 -8.49 -4.67
N SER A 146 -1.39 -9.36 -5.32
CA SER A 146 -2.71 -8.99 -5.82
C SER A 146 -3.69 -8.84 -4.65
N VAL A 147 -4.38 -7.71 -4.60
CA VAL A 147 -5.45 -7.43 -3.65
C VAL A 147 -6.73 -7.07 -4.39
N GLU A 148 -7.86 -7.36 -3.76
CA GLU A 148 -9.16 -6.87 -4.18
C GLU A 148 -9.50 -5.60 -3.38
N LEU A 149 -9.94 -4.58 -4.08
CA LEU A 149 -10.34 -3.29 -3.57
C LEU A 149 -11.85 -3.27 -3.38
N ASP A 150 -12.32 -2.69 -2.29
CA ASP A 150 -13.75 -2.47 -2.07
C ASP A 150 -14.35 -1.51 -3.10
N TYR A 151 -13.52 -0.61 -3.65
CA TYR A 151 -13.92 0.34 -4.68
C TYR A 151 -12.86 0.50 -5.76
N ALA A 152 -13.26 0.34 -7.01
CA ALA A 152 -12.38 0.49 -8.16
C ALA A 152 -11.92 1.96 -8.34
N PRO A 153 -10.65 2.21 -8.66
CA PRO A 153 -10.18 3.53 -9.06
C PRO A 153 -10.91 3.99 -10.31
N MET A 154 -11.28 5.27 -10.37
CA MET A 154 -12.04 5.81 -11.50
C MET A 154 -11.51 7.17 -11.93
N ILE A 155 -11.72 7.52 -13.20
CA ILE A 155 -11.39 8.85 -13.72
C ILE A 155 -12.65 9.70 -13.66
N MET A 156 -12.57 10.86 -13.01
CA MET A 156 -13.58 11.90 -13.03
C MET A 156 -12.90 13.25 -13.28
N HIS A 157 -13.44 14.05 -14.20
CA HIS A 157 -12.87 15.36 -14.55
C HIS A 157 -11.35 15.32 -14.79
N ASP A 158 -10.88 14.34 -15.58
CA ASP A 158 -9.46 14.10 -15.91
C ASP A 158 -8.54 13.73 -14.74
N LYS A 159 -9.08 13.50 -13.53
CA LYS A 159 -8.32 13.07 -12.35
C LYS A 159 -8.68 11.63 -11.98
N THR A 160 -7.68 10.86 -11.55
CA THR A 160 -7.90 9.55 -10.96
C THR A 160 -8.30 9.71 -9.49
N TYR A 161 -9.47 9.21 -9.15
CA TYR A 161 -10.01 9.15 -7.80
C TYR A 161 -9.93 7.73 -7.26
N VAL A 162 -9.57 7.64 -5.98
CA VAL A 162 -9.57 6.40 -5.19
C VAL A 162 -10.34 6.63 -3.90
N SER A 163 -10.80 5.57 -3.25
CA SER A 163 -11.45 5.70 -1.95
C SER A 163 -10.45 6.17 -0.89
N LYS A 164 -10.94 6.93 0.09
CA LYS A 164 -10.16 7.31 1.27
C LYS A 164 -9.63 6.07 2.02
N ALA A 165 -10.44 5.02 2.10
CA ALA A 165 -10.04 3.74 2.66
C ALA A 165 -8.83 3.14 1.93
N PHE A 166 -8.77 3.24 0.60
CA PHE A 166 -7.59 2.79 -0.16
C PHE A 166 -6.32 3.55 0.26
N VAL A 167 -6.41 4.87 0.44
CA VAL A 167 -5.27 5.67 0.91
C VAL A 167 -4.86 5.24 2.31
N ASP A 168 -5.81 5.19 3.25
CA ASP A 168 -5.54 4.90 4.65
C ASP A 168 -4.94 3.50 4.82
N MET A 169 -5.44 2.50 4.08
CA MET A 169 -4.98 1.12 4.18
C MET A 169 -3.69 0.86 3.41
N TYR A 170 -3.58 1.32 2.16
CA TYR A 170 -2.49 0.93 1.29
C TYR A 170 -1.37 1.96 1.20
N LEU A 171 -1.66 3.26 1.31
CA LEU A 171 -0.66 4.33 1.21
C LEU A 171 -0.11 4.71 2.59
N LEU A 172 -0.98 4.87 3.59
CA LEU A 172 -0.60 5.19 4.97
C LEU A 172 -0.30 3.93 5.81
N GLY A 173 -1.13 2.89 5.68
CA GLY A 173 -1.03 1.68 6.51
C GLY A 173 0.21 0.80 6.30
N GLY A 174 1.01 1.09 5.27
CA GLY A 174 2.30 0.42 5.06
C GLY A 174 3.53 1.33 5.19
N MET A 175 3.37 2.50 5.81
CA MET A 175 4.47 3.37 6.23
C MET A 175 4.98 3.01 7.63
#